data_AF-A0A1F8FPX4-F1
#
_entry.id   AF-A0A1F8FPX4-F1
#
_cell.length_a   1.000
_cell.length_b   1.000
_cell.length_c   1.000
_cell.angle_alpha   90.00
_cell.angle_beta   90.00
_cell.angle_gamma   90.00
#
_symmetry.space_group_name_H-M   'P 1'
#
loop_
_entity.id
_entity.type
_entity.pdbx_description
1 polymer ?
#
loop_
_entity_poly.entity_id
_entity_poly.type
_entity_poly.pdbx_seq_one_letter_code
_entity_poly.pdbx_strand_id
1 'polypeptide(L)'
;MGFLVRILGNSIAIYAAYFWVPGFVIIGGIKEYLLAGVLLGLLNKIVKPPIKLLTMPLIILTLGLFLVVINALMLWLVDYAFDFVAIESITALVWATVVVAAVNATISAFSKIVD
;
A
#
# COMPACT_ATOMS: atom_id res chain seq x y z
N MET A 1 15.09 9.82 9.24
CA MET A 1 14.80 9.53 7.82
C MET A 1 13.35 9.08 7.52
N GLY A 2 12.45 8.88 8.50
CA GLY A 2 11.38 7.86 8.40
C GLY A 2 9.97 8.21 7.88
N PHE A 3 9.65 9.45 7.50
CA PHE A 3 8.30 9.78 6.97
C PHE A 3 8.32 10.19 5.49
N LEU A 4 9.24 11.06 5.07
CA LEU A 4 9.40 11.43 3.66
C LEU A 4 9.77 10.22 2.79
N VAL A 5 10.77 9.43 3.21
CA VAL A 5 11.17 8.19 2.50
C VAL A 5 10.00 7.20 2.42
N ARG A 6 9.16 7.15 3.46
CA ARG A 6 7.97 6.30 3.47
C ARG A 6 6.91 6.80 2.52
N ILE A 7 6.64 8.10 2.47
CA ILE A 7 5.70 8.68 1.49
C ILE A 7 6.19 8.41 0.08
N LEU A 8 7.45 8.76 -0.22
CA LEU A 8 8.05 8.56 -1.54
C LEU A 8 8.04 7.08 -1.93
N GLY A 9 8.37 6.18 -1.00
CA GLY A 9 8.30 4.75 -1.23
C GLY A 9 6.88 4.24 -1.49
N ASN A 10 5.88 4.75 -0.78
CA ASN A 10 4.47 4.42 -1.06
C ASN A 10 4.01 4.98 -2.41
N SER A 11 4.41 6.20 -2.79
CA SER A 11 4.11 6.75 -4.11
C SER A 11 4.72 5.92 -5.24
N ILE A 12 5.98 5.49 -5.09
CA ILE A 12 6.66 4.61 -6.05
C ILE A 12 5.96 3.25 -6.11
N ALA A 13 5.56 2.70 -4.96
CA ALA A 13 4.85 1.43 -4.87
C ALA A 13 3.49 1.49 -5.59
N ILE A 14 2.74 2.58 -5.42
CA ILE A 14 1.46 2.81 -6.11
C ILE A 14 1.68 2.95 -7.62
N TYR A 15 2.71 3.70 -8.04
CA TYR A 15 3.06 3.82 -9.45
C TYR A 15 3.43 2.46 -10.07
N ALA A 16 4.20 1.64 -9.34
CA ALA A 16 4.52 0.28 -9.76
C ALA A 16 3.28 -0.61 -9.86
N ALA A 17 2.35 -0.49 -8.91
CA ALA A 17 1.08 -1.21 -8.94
C ALA A 17 0.24 -0.84 -10.17
N TYR A 18 0.15 0.46 -10.49
CA TYR A 18 -0.51 0.94 -11.71
C TYR A 18 0.09 0.32 -12.99
N PHE A 19 1.42 0.19 -13.08
CA PHE A 19 2.06 -0.37 -14.27
C PHE A 19 1.93 -1.90 -14.36
N TRP A 20 1.95 -2.61 -13.23
CA TRP A 20 2.03 -4.08 -13.20
C TRP A 20 0.69 -4.78 -13.01
N VAL A 21 -0.34 -4.08 -12.53
CA VAL A 21 -1.61 -4.69 -12.13
C VAL A 21 -2.73 -4.21 -13.05
N PRO A 22 -3.24 -5.09 -13.93
CA PRO A 22 -4.42 -4.81 -14.72
C PRO A 22 -5.62 -4.53 -13.80
N GLY A 23 -6.35 -3.44 -14.04
CA GLY A 23 -7.49 -3.01 -13.22
C GLY A 23 -7.14 -2.14 -12.01
N PHE A 24 -5.87 -1.71 -11.86
CA PHE A 24 -5.48 -0.62 -10.96
C PHE A 24 -5.23 0.63 -11.80
N VAL A 25 -6.16 1.58 -11.80
CA VAL A 25 -6.13 2.77 -12.64
C VAL A 25 -5.92 4.00 -11.78
N ILE A 26 -5.01 4.86 -12.21
CA ILE A 26 -4.84 6.21 -11.64
C ILE A 26 -5.01 7.23 -12.77
N ILE A 27 -6.00 8.11 -12.60
CA ILE A 27 -6.33 9.14 -13.57
C ILE A 27 -5.60 10.43 -13.17
N GLY A 28 -4.55 10.78 -13.90
CA GLY A 28 -3.79 12.02 -13.63
C GLY A 28 -2.31 11.88 -13.91
N GLY A 29 -1.52 12.72 -13.25
CA GLY A 29 -0.07 12.76 -13.36
C GLY A 29 0.61 12.59 -12.01
N ILE A 30 1.82 13.16 -11.91
CA ILE A 30 2.70 13.00 -10.74
C ILE A 30 2.03 13.42 -9.43
N LYS A 31 1.13 14.42 -9.46
CA LYS A 31 0.47 14.95 -8.27
C LYS A 31 -0.43 13.90 -7.62
N GLU A 32 -1.17 13.14 -8.42
CA GLU A 32 -2.11 12.12 -8.00
C GLU A 32 -1.39 10.93 -7.36
N TYR A 33 -0.29 10.46 -7.96
CA TYR A 33 0.58 9.44 -7.35
C TYR A 33 1.17 9.89 -6.02
N LEU A 34 1.51 11.18 -5.91
CA LEU A 34 2.08 11.74 -4.69
C LEU A 34 1.02 11.85 -3.58
N LEU A 35 -0.18 12.34 -3.90
CA LEU A 35 -1.32 12.37 -2.98
C LEU A 35 -1.74 10.97 -2.51
N ALA A 36 -1.85 10.02 -3.43
CA ALA A 36 -2.15 8.63 -3.12
C ALA A 36 -1.09 8.01 -2.19
N GLY A 37 0.20 8.25 -2.47
CA GLY A 37 1.29 7.76 -1.62
C GLY A 37 1.36 8.43 -0.25
N VAL A 38 1.01 9.71 -0.15
CA VAL A 38 0.86 10.41 1.13
C VAL A 38 -0.26 9.79 1.95
N LEU A 39 -1.43 9.58 1.36
CA LEU A 39 -2.56 8.98 2.05
C LEU A 39 -2.24 7.54 2.47
N LEU A 40 -1.67 6.73 1.58
CA LEU A 40 -1.27 5.36 1.91
C LEU A 40 -0.23 5.33 3.04
N GLY A 41 0.74 6.25 3.03
CA GLY A 41 1.71 6.42 4.10
C GLY A 41 1.06 6.78 5.44
N LEU A 42 0.04 7.64 5.41
CA LEU A 42 -0.72 8.06 6.58
C LEU A 42 -1.59 6.93 7.14
N LEU A 43 -2.35 6.24 6.29
CA LEU A 43 -3.15 5.07 6.64
C LEU A 43 -2.27 3.98 7.26
N ASN A 44 -1.09 3.73 6.67
CA ASN A 44 -0.13 2.77 7.18
C ASN A 44 0.49 3.17 8.53
N LYS A 45 0.42 4.44 8.92
CA LYS A 45 0.93 4.96 10.20
C LYS A 45 -0.15 5.03 11.28
N ILE A 46 -1.38 5.38 10.91
CA ILE A 46 -2.47 5.65 11.86
C ILE A 46 -3.47 4.51 11.92
N VAL A 47 -3.96 4.04 10.76
CA VAL A 47 -5.08 3.10 10.67
C VAL A 47 -4.60 1.65 10.74
N LYS A 48 -3.48 1.33 10.10
CA LYS A 48 -2.94 -0.03 10.07
C LYS A 48 -2.56 -0.58 11.45
N PRO A 49 -1.91 0.16 12.37
CA PRO A 49 -1.53 -0.38 13.68
C PRO A 49 -2.69 -0.88 14.55
N PRO A 50 -3.78 -0.12 14.77
CA PRO A 50 -4.89 -0.60 15.58
C PRO A 50 -5.61 -1.80 14.93
N ILE A 51 -5.80 -1.78 13.60
CA ILE A 51 -6.39 -2.93 12.88
C ILE A 51 -5.51 -4.18 13.05
N LYS A 52 -4.19 -4.05 12.89
CA LYS A 52 -3.24 -5.15 13.06
C LYS A 52 -3.27 -5.69 14.49
N LEU A 53 -3.40 -4.82 15.49
CA LEU A 53 -3.48 -5.25 16.89
C LEU A 53 -4.75 -6.06 17.16
N LEU A 54 -5.91 -5.59 16.68
CA LEU A 54 -7.18 -6.29 16.83
C LEU A 54 -7.21 -7.63 16.09
N THR A 55 -6.58 -7.66 14.91
CA THR A 55 -6.54 -8.85 14.03
C THR A 55 -5.33 -9.75 14.33
N MET A 56 -4.49 -9.40 15.30
CA MET A 56 -3.30 -10.18 15.66
C MET A 56 -3.58 -11.66 15.92
N PRO A 57 -4.64 -12.07 16.64
CA PRO A 57 -4.95 -13.49 16.83
C PRO A 57 -5.22 -14.19 15.49
N LEU A 58 -5.99 -13.55 14.60
CA LEU A 58 -6.25 -14.06 13.26
C LEU A 58 -4.99 -14.10 12.39
N ILE A 59 -4.12 -13.10 12.50
CA ILE A 59 -2.82 -13.09 11.80
C ILE A 59 -2.01 -14.31 12.21
N ILE A 60 -1.95 -14.64 13.51
CA ILE A 60 -1.22 -15.81 14.00
C ILE A 60 -1.87 -17.11 13.53
N LEU A 61 -3.20 -17.22 13.66
CA LEU A 61 -3.96 -18.40 13.22
C LEU A 61 -3.83 -18.67 11.72
N THR A 62 -3.69 -17.62 10.91
CA THR A 62 -3.56 -17.70 9.45
C THR A 62 -2.10 -17.64 8.97
N LEU A 63 -1.12 -17.78 9.88
CA LEU A 63 0.32 -17.73 9.60
C LEU A 63 0.77 -16.47 8.83
N GLY A 64 0.07 -15.35 9.02
CA GLY A 64 0.36 -14.09 8.35
C GLY A 64 -0.47 -13.81 7.09
N LEU A 65 -1.30 -14.74 6.61
CA LEU A 65 -2.13 -14.50 5.42
C LEU A 65 -3.07 -13.30 5.60
N PHE A 66 -3.58 -13.08 6.81
CA PHE A 66 -4.43 -11.94 7.12
C PHE A 66 -3.72 -10.58 6.97
N LEU A 67 -2.38 -10.54 6.93
CA LEU A 67 -1.64 -9.30 6.64
C LEU A 67 -1.90 -8.81 5.22
N VAL A 68 -2.11 -9.71 4.26
CA VAL A 68 -2.47 -9.36 2.87
C VAL A 68 -3.80 -8.62 2.86
N VAL A 69 -4.78 -9.13 3.63
CA VAL A 69 -6.10 -8.50 3.78
C VAL A 69 -5.99 -7.09 4.36
N ILE A 70 -5.15 -6.89 5.38
CA ILE A 70 -4.95 -5.56 5.98
C ILE A 70 -4.29 -4.61 4.97
N ASN A 71 -3.29 -5.07 4.22
CA ASN A 71 -2.66 -4.26 3.17
C ASN A 71 -3.67 -3.91 2.07
N ALA A 72 -4.56 -4.84 1.71
CA ALA A 72 -5.60 -4.66 0.70
C ALA A 72 -6.60 -3.62 1.17
N LEU A 73 -6.99 -3.70 2.44
CA LEU A 73 -7.86 -2.73 3.06
C LEU A 73 -7.24 -1.33 3.02
N MET A 74 -5.92 -1.18 3.22
CA MET A 74 -5.27 0.14 3.12
C MET A 74 -5.31 0.69 1.69
N LEU A 75 -5.08 -0.14 0.66
CA LEU A 75 -5.17 0.29 -0.73
C LEU A 75 -6.62 0.61 -1.14
N TRP A 76 -7.56 -0.21 -0.70
CA TRP A 76 -8.98 0.02 -0.93
C TRP A 76 -9.49 1.30 -0.23
N LEU A 77 -8.93 1.66 0.92
CA LEU A 77 -9.22 2.96 1.54
C LEU A 77 -8.67 4.14 0.73
N VAL A 78 -7.57 3.97 -0.01
CA VAL A 78 -7.05 5.01 -0.91
C VAL A 78 -7.95 5.17 -2.13
N ASP A 79 -8.36 4.06 -2.72
CA ASP A 79 -9.36 3.97 -3.79
C ASP A 79 -10.68 4.65 -3.38
N TYR A 80 -11.18 4.33 -2.19
CA TYR A 80 -12.39 4.96 -1.64
C TYR A 80 -12.24 6.46 -1.35
N ALA A 81 -11.03 6.93 -1.04
CA ALA A 81 -10.79 8.33 -0.66
C ALA A 81 -10.58 9.26 -1.86
N PHE A 82 -10.26 8.73 -3.03
CA PHE A 82 -9.90 9.52 -4.20
C PHE A 82 -10.59 9.01 -5.46
N ASP A 83 -11.40 9.86 -6.09
CA ASP A 83 -12.09 9.54 -7.36
C ASP A 83 -11.13 9.28 -8.53
N PHE A 84 -9.86 9.69 -8.39
CA PHE A 84 -8.82 9.47 -9.40
C PHE A 84 -8.08 8.14 -9.24
N VAL A 85 -8.33 7.39 -8.16
CA VAL A 85 -7.82 6.02 -7.98
C VAL A 85 -9.01 5.10 -8.19
N ALA A 86 -8.85 4.11 -9.07
CA ALA A 86 -9.90 3.12 -9.34
C ALA A 86 -9.31 1.71 -9.32
N ILE A 87 -9.81 0.87 -8.42
CA ILE A 87 -9.47 -0.54 -8.33
C ILE A 87 -10.68 -1.37 -8.78
N GLU A 88 -10.65 -1.84 -10.02
CA GLU A 88 -11.82 -2.40 -10.71
C GLU A 88 -12.24 -3.79 -10.21
N SER A 89 -11.35 -4.52 -9.53
CA SER A 89 -11.64 -5.89 -9.07
C SER A 89 -10.89 -6.27 -7.80
N ILE A 90 -11.44 -7.25 -7.06
CA ILE A 90 -10.79 -7.86 -5.89
C ILE A 90 -9.45 -8.47 -6.30
N THR A 91 -9.36 -9.08 -7.49
CA THR A 91 -8.13 -9.66 -8.02
C THR A 91 -7.07 -8.59 -8.24
N ALA A 92 -7.44 -7.44 -8.81
CA ALA A 92 -6.55 -6.29 -8.95
C ALA A 92 -6.10 -5.78 -7.58
N LEU A 93 -7.01 -5.69 -6.60
CA LEU A 93 -6.65 -5.29 -5.23
C LEU A 93 -5.60 -6.23 -4.61
N VAL A 94 -5.79 -7.54 -4.74
CA VAL A 94 -4.85 -8.54 -4.22
C VAL A 94 -3.49 -8.42 -4.92
N TRP A 95 -3.44 -8.35 -6.24
CA TRP A 95 -2.17 -8.19 -6.94
C TRP A 95 -1.49 -6.85 -6.62
N ALA A 96 -2.24 -5.77 -6.53
CA ALA A 96 -1.72 -4.45 -6.13
C ALA A 96 -1.11 -4.51 -4.74
N THR A 97 -1.72 -5.20 -3.78
CA THR A 97 -1.10 -5.35 -2.46
C THR A 97 0.21 -6.11 -2.48
N VAL A 98 0.30 -7.16 -3.29
CA VAL A 98 1.53 -7.96 -3.40
C VAL A 98 2.64 -7.10 -4.00
N VAL A 99 2.35 -6.37 -5.08
CA VAL A 99 3.31 -5.45 -5.72
C VAL A 99 3.74 -4.36 -4.75
N VAL A 100 2.80 -3.71 -4.07
CA VAL A 100 3.09 -2.64 -3.10
C VAL A 100 3.91 -3.16 -1.92
N ALA A 101 3.63 -4.37 -1.43
CA ALA A 101 4.40 -5.01 -0.38
C ALA A 101 5.82 -5.34 -0.83
N ALA A 102 5.98 -5.87 -2.05
CA ALA A 102 7.29 -6.20 -2.62
C ALA A 102 8.15 -4.95 -2.82
N VAL A 103 7.59 -3.88 -3.40
CA VAL A 103 8.32 -2.61 -3.60
C VAL A 103 8.74 -2.00 -2.26
N ASN A 104 7.83 -1.94 -1.29
CA ASN A 104 8.15 -1.42 0.03
C ASN A 104 9.21 -2.28 0.76
N ALA A 105 9.19 -3.60 0.56
CA ALA A 105 10.20 -4.50 1.11
C ALA A 105 11.59 -4.19 0.53
N THR A 106 11.72 -4.04 -0.79
CA THR A 106 12.98 -3.68 -1.46
C THR A 106 13.50 -2.33 -0.98
N ILE A 107 12.64 -1.32 -0.87
CA ILE A 107 13.02 0.01 -0.37
C ILE A 107 13.50 -0.08 1.08
N SER A 108 12.81 -0.86 1.92
CA SER A 108 13.21 -1.03 3.33
C SER A 108 14.50 -1.82 3.51
N ALA A 109 14.78 -2.78 2.63
CA ALA A 109 16.03 -3.51 2.61
C ALA A 109 17.19 -2.60 2.22
N PHE A 110 16.99 -1.76 1.21
CA PHE A 110 17.99 -0.80 0.76
C PHE A 110 18.27 0.28 1.82
N SER A 111 17.24 0.81 2.48
CA SER A 111 17.42 1.82 3.54
C SER A 111 18.19 1.27 4.74
N LYS A 112 18.01 -0.02 5.08
CA LYS A 112 18.73 -0.66 6.19
C LYS A 112 20.21 -0.95 5.89
N ILE A 113 20.62 -0.98 4.62
CA ILE A 113 22.01 -1.23 4.21
C ILE A 113 22.82 0.06 4.17
N VAL A 114 22.14 1.20 3.97
CA VAL A 114 22.76 2.53 3.85
C VAL A 114 22.95 3.21 5.21
N ASP A 115 22.19 2.83 6.24
CA ASP A 115 22.33 3.26 7.64
C ASP A 115 23.28 2.33 8.41
#